data_AF-A0A4Y7QPK6-F1
#
_entry.id   AF-A0A4Y7QPK6-F1
#
_cell.length_a   1.000
_cell.length_b   1.000
_cell.length_c   1.000
_cell.angle_alpha   90.00
_cell.angle_beta   90.00
_cell.angle_gamma   90.00
#
_symmetry.space_group_name_H-M   'P 1'
#
loop_
_entity.id
_entity.type
_entity.pdbx_description
1 polymer ?
#
loop_
_entity_poly.entity_id
_entity_poly.type
_entity_poly.pdbx_seq_one_letter_code
_entity_poly.pdbx_strand_id
1 'polypeptide(L)'
;MPFEDTTILKYLSTALDIAVVWFIIYKLILIIRGTKAVQLLKGITVIIVVRMISIFLELRTLYWLTEQVLTWGFLAVIIIFQPELRRALEQLGRGSLFSRTGTHEDDEPEMVATAIAKATEYMGKRRIGALITLSKETGMGDYVETGIPLNANVSSELLINIFIPNTPLHDGAVIMQGSTIKAAACYLPLSESPFISKELGTRHRAAMGVSEVTDSITVVVSEETGQISLTKNGKLHRDLKTEQLKDMLLAEFSANEKTTSSSLWNWRRKRHG
;
A
#
# COMPACT_ATOMS: atom_id res chain seq x y z
N MET A 1 -47.72 19.47 -31.77
CA MET A 1 -46.60 20.10 -31.04
C MET A 1 -45.69 18.99 -30.50
N PRO A 2 -44.50 18.76 -31.08
CA PRO A 2 -43.55 17.83 -30.47
C PRO A 2 -42.14 18.45 -30.43
N PHE A 3 -41.80 19.22 -29.39
CA PHE A 3 -40.44 19.74 -29.20
C PHE A 3 -39.94 19.70 -27.74
N GLU A 4 -40.74 19.25 -26.77
CA GLU A 4 -40.34 19.30 -25.34
C GLU A 4 -39.36 18.18 -24.92
N ASP A 5 -39.47 16.97 -25.49
CA ASP A 5 -38.66 15.81 -25.07
C ASP A 5 -37.15 15.99 -25.31
N THR A 6 -36.76 16.74 -26.34
CA THR A 6 -35.34 16.96 -26.67
C THR A 6 -34.64 17.93 -25.72
N THR A 7 -35.40 18.76 -25.01
CA THR A 7 -34.83 19.80 -24.15
C THR A 7 -34.54 19.24 -22.76
N ILE A 8 -35.44 18.40 -22.25
CA ILE A 8 -35.27 17.69 -20.97
C ILE A 8 -34.07 16.74 -21.04
N LEU A 9 -33.92 15.98 -22.13
CA LEU A 9 -32.77 15.08 -22.34
C LEU A 9 -31.44 15.84 -22.43
N LYS A 10 -31.42 17.03 -23.05
CA LYS A 10 -30.22 17.87 -23.09
C LYS A 10 -29.82 18.37 -21.70
N TYR A 11 -30.76 18.89 -20.92
CA TYR A 11 -30.48 19.32 -19.55
C TYR A 11 -30.01 18.17 -18.66
N LEU A 12 -30.60 16.97 -18.82
CA LEU A 12 -30.16 15.78 -18.11
C LEU A 12 -28.73 15.38 -18.49
N SER A 13 -28.39 15.42 -19.77
CA SER A 13 -27.02 15.15 -20.25
C SER A 13 -26.01 16.15 -19.72
N THR A 14 -26.35 17.45 -19.69
CA THR A 14 -25.48 18.49 -19.13
C THR A 14 -25.31 18.34 -17.62
N ALA A 15 -26.38 18.02 -16.90
CA ALA A 15 -26.31 17.77 -15.46
C ALA A 15 -25.45 16.53 -15.15
N LEU A 16 -25.58 15.47 -15.94
CA LEU A 16 -24.76 14.27 -15.82
C LEU A 16 -23.28 14.57 -16.13
N ASP A 17 -23.00 15.34 -17.17
CA ASP A 17 -21.64 15.75 -17.52
C ASP A 17 -20.97 16.55 -16.39
N ILE A 18 -21.68 17.57 -15.86
CA ILE A 18 -21.20 18.35 -14.70
C ILE A 18 -21.00 17.45 -13.48
N ALA A 19 -21.90 16.49 -13.22
CA ALA A 19 -21.79 15.57 -12.10
C ALA A 19 -20.58 14.63 -12.23
N VAL A 20 -20.30 14.14 -13.44
CA VAL A 20 -19.13 13.31 -13.74
C VAL A 20 -17.84 14.12 -13.56
N VAL A 21 -17.76 15.32 -14.13
CA VAL A 21 -16.61 16.22 -13.97
C VAL A 21 -16.39 16.55 -12.49
N TRP A 22 -17.46 16.88 -11.76
CA TRP A 22 -17.41 17.16 -10.33
C TRP A 22 -16.88 15.95 -9.54
N PHE A 23 -17.35 14.74 -9.83
CA PHE A 23 -16.88 13.52 -9.19
C PHE A 23 -15.39 13.25 -9.47
N ILE A 24 -14.95 13.43 -10.72
CA ILE A 24 -13.53 13.26 -11.11
C ILE A 24 -12.65 14.27 -10.37
N ILE A 25 -13.03 15.55 -10.36
CA ILE A 25 -12.29 16.60 -9.65
C ILE A 25 -12.24 16.30 -8.15
N TYR A 26 -13.37 15.92 -7.54
CA TYR A 26 -13.42 15.55 -6.13
C TYR A 26 -12.47 14.38 -5.80
N LYS A 27 -12.46 13.34 -6.64
CA LYS A 27 -11.53 12.20 -6.49
C LYS A 27 -10.07 12.61 -6.66
N LEU A 28 -9.75 13.44 -7.65
CA LEU A 28 -8.39 13.98 -7.84
C LEU A 28 -7.91 14.76 -6.62
N ILE A 29 -8.77 15.62 -6.06
CA ILE A 29 -8.45 16.36 -4.83
C ILE A 29 -8.17 15.39 -3.68
N LEU A 30 -8.97 14.33 -3.54
CA LEU A 30 -8.80 13.33 -2.48
C LEU A 30 -7.47 12.55 -2.61
N ILE A 31 -7.06 12.21 -3.83
CA ILE A 31 -5.78 11.53 -4.12
C ILE A 31 -4.58 12.41 -3.75
N ILE A 32 -4.68 13.72 -4.05
CA ILE A 32 -3.58 14.66 -3.81
C ILE A 32 -3.55 15.08 -2.33
N ARG A 33 -4.66 14.99 -1.59
CA ARG A 33 -4.77 15.43 -0.20
C ARG A 33 -3.80 14.68 0.71
N GLY A 34 -3.00 15.44 1.47
CA GLY A 34 -1.99 14.89 2.38
C GLY A 34 -0.62 14.67 1.74
N THR A 35 -0.47 14.88 0.42
CA THR A 35 0.82 14.80 -0.26
C THR A 35 1.57 16.13 -0.26
N LYS A 36 2.88 16.09 -0.52
CA LYS A 36 3.72 17.28 -0.75
C LYS A 36 3.21 18.14 -1.93
N ALA A 37 2.46 17.55 -2.87
CA ALA A 37 1.88 18.29 -3.99
C ALA A 37 0.85 19.35 -3.56
N VAL A 38 0.17 19.17 -2.42
CA VAL A 38 -0.73 20.19 -1.87
C VAL A 38 0.04 21.45 -1.46
N GLN A 39 1.23 21.30 -0.88
CA GLN A 39 2.06 22.45 -0.50
C GLN A 39 2.53 23.22 -1.72
N LEU A 40 2.92 22.52 -2.79
CA LEU A 40 3.33 23.13 -4.06
C LEU A 40 2.17 23.87 -4.73
N LEU A 41 0.97 23.27 -4.73
CA LEU A 41 -0.23 23.91 -5.26
C LEU A 41 -0.61 25.18 -4.47
N LYS A 42 -0.49 25.15 -3.13
CA LYS A 42 -0.63 26.35 -2.28
C LYS A 42 0.40 27.42 -2.64
N GLY A 43 1.67 27.04 -2.84
CA GLY A 43 2.73 27.97 -3.26
C GLY A 43 2.44 28.63 -4.61
N ILE A 44 2.05 27.85 -5.61
CA ILE A 44 1.65 28.36 -6.93
C ILE A 44 0.43 29.30 -6.80
N THR A 45 -0.55 28.94 -5.97
CA THR A 45 -1.72 29.79 -5.72
C THR A 45 -1.33 31.15 -5.14
N VAL A 46 -0.39 31.19 -4.19
CA VAL A 46 0.13 32.45 -3.65
C VAL A 46 0.78 33.30 -4.74
N ILE A 47 1.60 32.72 -5.60
CA ILE A 47 2.25 33.43 -6.72
C ILE A 47 1.19 34.01 -7.68
N ILE A 48 0.14 33.25 -7.99
CA ILE A 48 -0.98 33.72 -8.84
C ILE A 48 -1.72 34.89 -8.17
N VAL A 49 -2.01 34.82 -6.87
CA VAL A 49 -2.66 35.91 -6.13
C VAL A 49 -1.80 37.16 -6.15
N VAL A 50 -0.49 37.03 -5.90
CA VAL A 50 0.47 38.14 -5.95
C VAL A 50 0.52 38.76 -7.35
N ARG A 51 0.47 37.95 -8.41
CA ARG A 51 0.38 38.42 -9.80
C ARG A 51 -0.91 39.20 -10.05
N MET A 52 -2.07 38.70 -9.61
CA MET A 52 -3.34 39.42 -9.75
C MET A 52 -3.33 40.77 -9.03
N ILE A 53 -2.78 40.81 -7.81
CA ILE A 53 -2.61 42.06 -7.05
C ILE A 53 -1.68 43.01 -7.79
N SER A 54 -0.60 42.50 -8.40
CA SER A 54 0.35 43.32 -9.17
C SER A 54 -0.30 43.94 -10.41
N ILE A 55 -1.18 43.21 -11.09
CA ILE A 55 -1.96 43.73 -12.21
C ILE A 55 -2.92 44.81 -11.72
N PHE A 56 -3.64 44.55 -10.63
CA PHE A 56 -4.62 45.49 -10.07
C PHE A 56 -4.00 46.79 -9.57
N LEU A 57 -2.81 46.72 -8.97
CA LEU A 57 -2.06 47.88 -8.44
C LEU A 57 -1.04 48.45 -9.44
N GLU A 58 -1.02 47.96 -10.68
CA GLU A 58 -0.08 48.37 -11.75
C GLU A 58 1.42 48.26 -11.39
N LEU A 59 1.78 47.31 -10.52
CA LEU A 59 3.15 47.06 -10.07
C LEU A 59 3.97 46.32 -11.14
N ARG A 60 4.55 47.07 -12.09
CA ARG A 60 5.31 46.54 -13.24
C ARG A 60 6.45 45.59 -12.87
N THR A 61 7.30 45.95 -11.91
CA THR A 61 8.46 45.13 -11.52
C THR A 61 8.03 43.81 -10.89
N LEU A 62 6.99 43.86 -10.04
CA LEU A 62 6.50 42.68 -9.33
C LEU A 62 5.77 41.73 -10.27
N TYR A 63 4.98 42.27 -11.20
CA TYR A 63 4.40 41.51 -12.30
C TYR A 63 5.49 40.80 -13.12
N TRP A 64 6.51 41.52 -13.58
CA TRP A 64 7.63 40.93 -14.33
C TRP A 64 8.36 39.82 -13.55
N LEU A 65 8.60 40.02 -12.25
CA LEU A 65 9.22 39.01 -11.40
C LEU A 65 8.34 37.75 -11.29
N THR A 66 7.03 37.90 -11.06
CA THR A 66 6.11 36.76 -10.99
C THR A 66 6.00 36.01 -12.32
N GLU A 67 6.09 36.70 -13.46
CA GLU A 67 6.16 36.08 -14.79
C GLU A 67 7.41 35.22 -14.96
N GLN A 68 8.58 35.71 -14.54
CA GLN A 68 9.82 34.91 -14.58
C GLN A 68 9.70 33.67 -13.68
N VAL A 69 9.16 33.83 -12.47
CA VAL A 69 8.96 32.71 -11.54
C VAL A 69 7.99 31.68 -12.11
N LEU A 70 6.89 32.08 -12.75
CA LEU A 70 5.96 31.13 -13.37
C LEU A 70 6.58 30.42 -14.59
N THR A 71 7.31 31.16 -15.42
CA THR A 71 7.95 30.63 -16.64
C THR A 71 9.02 29.59 -16.30
N TRP A 72 9.97 29.93 -15.43
CA TRP A 72 11.04 29.01 -15.02
C TRP A 72 10.59 28.01 -13.95
N GLY A 73 9.60 28.39 -13.15
CA GLY A 73 9.03 27.56 -12.09
C GLY A 73 8.34 26.31 -12.63
N PHE A 74 7.71 26.38 -13.82
CA PHE A 74 7.14 25.18 -14.44
C PHE A 74 8.21 24.11 -14.71
N LEU A 75 9.36 24.51 -15.25
CA LEU A 75 10.48 23.59 -15.47
C LEU A 75 11.03 23.04 -14.14
N ALA A 76 11.19 23.90 -13.14
CA ALA A 76 11.62 23.48 -11.81
C ALA A 76 10.65 22.47 -11.17
N VAL A 77 9.34 22.69 -11.30
CA VAL A 77 8.29 21.78 -10.85
C VAL A 77 8.43 20.42 -11.55
N ILE A 78 8.56 20.37 -12.88
CA ILE A 78 8.76 19.10 -13.60
C ILE A 78 9.97 18.34 -13.09
N ILE A 79 11.11 19.02 -12.91
CA ILE A 79 12.35 18.40 -12.44
C ILE A 79 12.18 17.87 -11.01
N ILE A 80 11.57 18.65 -10.11
CA ILE A 80 11.31 18.25 -8.72
C ILE A 80 10.35 17.06 -8.67
N PHE A 81 9.32 17.04 -9.52
CA PHE A 81 8.34 15.96 -9.62
C PHE A 81 8.77 14.80 -10.53
N GLN A 82 9.97 14.84 -11.10
CA GLN A 82 10.47 13.78 -11.96
C GLN A 82 10.41 12.40 -11.30
N PRO A 83 10.77 12.23 -10.00
CA PRO A 83 10.66 10.94 -9.31
C PRO A 83 9.22 10.45 -9.19
N GLU A 84 8.26 11.32 -8.87
CA GLU A 84 6.84 10.98 -8.73
C GLU A 84 6.22 10.62 -10.09
N LEU A 85 6.52 11.39 -11.14
CA LEU A 85 6.09 11.08 -12.51
C LEU A 85 6.63 9.72 -12.96
N ARG A 86 7.90 9.45 -12.66
CA ARG A 86 8.52 8.15 -12.92
C ARG A 86 7.82 7.04 -12.15
N ARG A 87 7.59 7.19 -10.85
CA ARG A 87 6.88 6.21 -10.02
C ARG A 87 5.46 5.94 -10.50
N ALA A 88 4.72 6.98 -10.88
CA ALA A 88 3.38 6.85 -11.42
C ALA A 88 3.37 6.08 -12.77
N LEU A 89 4.31 6.39 -13.66
CA LEU A 89 4.46 5.67 -14.93
C LEU A 89 4.96 4.25 -14.73
N GLU A 90 5.84 4.00 -13.76
CA GLU A 90 6.28 2.67 -13.38
C GLU A 90 5.14 1.85 -12.77
N GLN A 91 4.26 2.45 -11.95
CA GLN A 91 3.06 1.80 -11.43
C GLN A 91 2.03 1.51 -12.52
N LEU A 92 1.87 2.43 -13.48
CA LEU A 92 0.99 2.25 -14.63
C LEU A 92 1.56 1.16 -15.57
N GLY A 93 2.88 1.16 -15.79
CA GLY A 93 3.59 0.18 -16.62
C GLY A 93 3.77 -1.20 -15.97
N ARG A 94 3.81 -1.27 -14.63
CA ARG A 94 3.75 -2.51 -13.82
C ARG A 94 2.30 -2.90 -13.47
N GLY A 95 1.33 -2.13 -13.95
CA GLY A 95 -0.08 -2.28 -13.69
C GLY A 95 -0.67 -3.47 -14.43
N SER A 96 -0.99 -4.48 -13.64
CA SER A 96 -1.81 -5.67 -13.89
C SER A 96 -3.23 -5.38 -14.41
N LEU A 97 -3.41 -4.46 -15.37
CA LEU A 97 -4.69 -4.31 -16.08
C LEU A 97 -5.05 -5.56 -16.90
N PHE A 98 -4.12 -6.52 -17.02
CA PHE A 98 -4.30 -7.81 -17.68
C PHE A 98 -4.01 -9.05 -16.81
N SER A 99 -3.81 -8.96 -15.49
CA SER A 99 -3.79 -10.18 -14.65
C SER A 99 -5.21 -10.59 -14.26
N ARG A 100 -6.10 -10.66 -15.25
CA ARG A 100 -7.37 -11.36 -15.14
C ARG A 100 -7.29 -12.59 -16.02
N THR A 101 -6.54 -13.60 -15.57
CA THR A 101 -6.70 -15.00 -15.97
C THR A 101 -5.83 -15.85 -15.05
N GLY A 102 -6.45 -16.69 -14.21
CA GLY A 102 -5.74 -17.78 -13.53
C GLY A 102 -6.23 -18.15 -12.13
N THR A 103 -7.44 -18.74 -12.05
CA THR A 103 -7.74 -19.96 -11.26
C THR A 103 -7.57 -20.01 -9.73
N HIS A 104 -8.67 -20.43 -9.07
CA HIS A 104 -8.81 -21.01 -7.71
C HIS A 104 -8.84 -20.04 -6.52
N GLU A 105 -9.97 -19.34 -6.37
CA GLU A 105 -10.22 -18.34 -5.32
C GLU A 105 -10.52 -18.91 -3.92
N ASP A 106 -10.70 -20.22 -3.72
CA ASP A 106 -11.01 -20.77 -2.39
C ASP A 106 -9.81 -21.45 -1.68
N ASP A 107 -8.76 -21.87 -2.40
CA ASP A 107 -7.64 -22.66 -1.85
C ASP A 107 -6.36 -21.83 -1.55
N GLU A 108 -6.22 -20.61 -2.09
CA GLU A 108 -5.01 -19.78 -1.91
C GLU A 108 -4.76 -19.34 -0.46
N PRO A 109 -5.76 -18.83 0.31
CA PRO A 109 -5.53 -18.37 1.67
C PRO A 109 -5.10 -19.49 2.62
N GLU A 110 -5.73 -20.66 2.48
CA GLU A 110 -5.41 -21.81 3.31
C GLU A 110 -4.04 -22.40 2.97
N MET A 111 -3.69 -22.46 1.68
CA MET A 111 -2.34 -22.86 1.26
C MET A 111 -1.27 -21.93 1.85
N VAL A 112 -1.47 -20.61 1.75
CA VAL A 112 -0.51 -19.61 2.28
C VAL A 112 -0.40 -19.71 3.80
N ALA A 113 -1.51 -19.73 4.51
CA ALA A 113 -1.52 -19.83 5.97
C ALA A 113 -0.84 -21.14 6.44
N THR A 114 -1.10 -22.25 5.75
CA THR A 114 -0.48 -23.55 6.04
C THR A 114 1.01 -23.54 5.76
N ALA A 115 1.47 -22.93 4.66
CA ALA A 115 2.89 -22.82 4.33
C ALA A 115 3.66 -22.01 5.38
N ILE A 116 3.10 -20.86 5.81
CA ILE A 116 3.70 -20.01 6.84
C ILE A 116 3.71 -20.73 8.19
N ALA A 117 2.60 -21.36 8.58
CA ALA A 117 2.51 -22.10 9.84
C ALA A 117 3.53 -23.25 9.91
N LYS A 118 3.65 -24.06 8.85
CA LYS A 118 4.65 -25.14 8.77
C LYS A 118 6.09 -24.62 8.80
N ALA A 119 6.38 -23.55 8.05
CA ALA A 119 7.72 -22.97 8.01
C ALA A 119 8.12 -22.39 9.37
N THR A 120 7.22 -21.63 10.01
CA THR A 120 7.48 -21.01 11.32
C THR A 120 7.59 -22.03 12.44
N GLU A 121 6.80 -23.12 12.40
CA GLU A 121 6.97 -24.24 13.33
C GLU A 121 8.34 -24.92 13.18
N TYR A 122 8.75 -25.20 11.94
CA TYR A 122 10.07 -25.78 11.65
C TYR A 122 11.21 -24.90 12.17
N MET A 123 11.12 -23.59 11.91
CA MET A 123 12.11 -22.59 12.31
C MET A 123 12.11 -22.39 13.83
N GLY A 124 10.95 -22.35 14.48
CA GLY A 124 10.82 -22.21 15.93
C GLY A 124 11.47 -23.39 16.68
N LYS A 125 11.22 -24.63 16.23
CA LYS A 125 11.87 -25.84 16.78
C LYS A 125 13.40 -25.81 16.71
N ARG A 126 13.95 -25.09 15.73
CA ARG A 126 15.41 -24.95 15.50
C ARG A 126 15.98 -23.62 15.94
N ARG A 127 15.14 -22.74 16.51
CA ARG A 127 15.51 -21.35 16.87
C ARG A 127 16.14 -20.58 15.70
N ILE A 128 15.58 -20.77 14.51
CA ILE A 128 15.95 -20.00 13.33
C ILE A 128 15.10 -18.72 13.33
N GLY A 129 15.76 -17.56 13.37
CA GLY A 129 15.09 -16.26 13.34
C GLY A 129 14.42 -15.99 12.01
N ALA A 130 13.14 -15.59 12.04
CA ALA A 130 12.37 -15.31 10.83
C ALA A 130 11.50 -14.07 10.99
N LEU A 131 11.25 -13.38 9.87
CA LEU A 131 10.46 -12.16 9.81
C LEU A 131 9.68 -12.12 8.48
N ILE A 132 8.41 -12.51 8.52
CA ILE A 132 7.56 -12.66 7.32
C ILE A 132 6.44 -11.62 7.39
N THR A 133 6.37 -10.71 6.45
CA THR A 133 5.35 -9.65 6.40
C THR A 133 4.42 -9.84 5.20
N LEU A 134 3.12 -9.89 5.47
CA LEU A 134 2.07 -9.97 4.46
C LEU A 134 1.47 -8.58 4.25
N SER A 135 1.64 -8.06 3.05
CA SER A 135 1.02 -6.80 2.63
C SER A 135 -0.48 -6.96 2.40
N LYS A 136 -1.24 -5.91 2.74
CA LYS A 136 -2.69 -5.81 2.55
C LYS A 136 -3.04 -4.64 1.64
N GLU A 137 -3.80 -3.64 2.12
CA GLU A 137 -4.22 -2.50 1.32
C GLU A 137 -3.11 -1.45 1.20
N THR A 138 -2.30 -1.29 2.25
CA THR A 138 -1.18 -0.34 2.22
C THR A 138 -0.06 -0.90 1.35
N GLY A 139 0.30 -0.14 0.31
CA GLY A 139 1.40 -0.50 -0.57
C GLY A 139 2.73 -0.52 0.17
N MET A 140 3.42 -1.67 0.16
CA MET A 140 4.74 -1.86 0.78
C MET A 140 5.91 -1.71 -0.21
N GLY A 141 5.69 -1.03 -1.34
CA GLY A 141 6.65 -0.94 -2.45
C GLY A 141 8.02 -0.42 -2.04
N ASP A 142 8.04 0.65 -1.22
CA ASP A 142 9.29 1.25 -0.73
C ASP A 142 10.14 0.26 0.07
N TYR A 143 9.53 -0.66 0.81
CA TYR A 143 10.25 -1.68 1.57
C TYR A 143 10.71 -2.84 0.69
N VAL A 144 9.89 -3.24 -0.29
CA VAL A 144 10.23 -4.29 -1.27
C VAL A 144 11.46 -3.89 -2.09
N GLU A 145 11.60 -2.61 -2.45
CA GLU A 145 12.74 -2.08 -3.21
C GLU A 145 14.08 -2.16 -2.45
N THR A 146 14.05 -2.29 -1.12
CA THR A 146 15.27 -2.41 -0.30
C THR A 146 15.85 -3.82 -0.29
N GLY A 147 15.05 -4.83 -0.65
CA GLY A 147 15.41 -6.24 -0.59
C GLY A 147 15.85 -6.83 -1.93
N ILE A 148 16.06 -8.15 -1.92
CA ILE A 148 16.37 -8.93 -3.11
C ILE A 148 15.05 -9.44 -3.73
N PRO A 149 14.71 -9.05 -4.96
CA PRO A 149 13.47 -9.45 -5.60
C PRO A 149 13.48 -10.96 -5.91
N LEU A 150 12.39 -11.65 -5.54
CA LEU A 150 12.21 -13.07 -5.78
C LEU A 150 11.07 -13.36 -6.77
N ASN A 151 9.90 -12.73 -6.56
CA ASN A 151 8.68 -13.00 -7.31
C ASN A 151 8.36 -14.50 -7.44
N ALA A 152 8.48 -15.21 -6.32
CA ALA A 152 8.31 -16.66 -6.25
C ALA A 152 6.99 -17.04 -5.57
N ASN A 153 6.42 -18.19 -5.93
CA ASN A 153 5.26 -18.74 -5.23
C ASN A 153 5.64 -19.16 -3.81
N VAL A 154 4.73 -18.94 -2.85
CA VAL A 154 4.95 -19.36 -1.48
C VAL A 154 5.03 -20.88 -1.36
N SER A 155 6.03 -21.36 -0.63
CA SER A 155 6.08 -22.73 -0.14
C SER A 155 6.77 -22.74 1.21
N SER A 156 6.48 -23.74 2.04
CA SER A 156 7.13 -23.91 3.34
C SER A 156 8.65 -24.07 3.19
N GLU A 157 9.06 -24.83 2.18
CA GLU A 157 10.43 -25.16 1.85
C GLU A 157 11.22 -23.92 1.44
N LEU A 158 10.63 -23.04 0.64
CA LEU A 158 11.25 -21.80 0.22
C LEU A 158 11.40 -20.83 1.41
N LEU A 159 10.35 -20.68 2.23
CA LEU A 159 10.41 -19.84 3.43
C LEU A 159 11.51 -20.32 4.39
N ILE A 160 11.59 -21.63 4.64
CA ILE A 160 12.65 -22.22 5.48
C ILE A 160 14.04 -21.90 4.90
N ASN A 161 14.24 -22.11 3.60
CA ASN A 161 15.52 -21.87 2.94
C ASN A 161 15.95 -20.40 2.97
N ILE A 162 15.01 -19.47 2.83
CA ILE A 162 15.31 -18.03 2.90
C ILE A 162 15.92 -17.65 4.25
N PHE A 163 15.39 -18.18 5.35
CA PHE A 163 15.82 -17.82 6.70
C PHE A 163 16.97 -18.67 7.26
N ILE A 164 17.58 -19.55 6.47
CA ILE A 164 18.75 -20.30 6.95
C ILE A 164 19.87 -19.32 7.35
N PRO A 165 20.41 -19.43 8.59
CA PRO A 165 21.45 -18.53 9.06
C PRO A 165 22.68 -18.50 8.14
N ASN A 166 23.35 -17.35 8.08
CA ASN A 166 24.57 -17.14 7.26
C ASN A 166 24.37 -17.28 5.75
N THR A 167 23.14 -17.07 5.25
CA THR A 167 22.86 -17.02 3.80
C THR A 167 22.60 -15.58 3.34
N PRO A 168 22.72 -15.23 2.06
CA PRO A 168 22.44 -13.86 1.62
C PRO A 168 21.00 -13.37 1.85
N LEU A 169 20.02 -14.27 1.99
CA LEU A 169 18.59 -13.91 2.04
C LEU A 169 18.01 -13.80 3.46
N HIS A 170 18.70 -14.33 4.48
CA HIS A 170 18.14 -14.45 5.84
C HIS A 170 18.13 -13.16 6.66
N ASP A 171 18.92 -12.16 6.24
CA ASP A 171 19.11 -10.92 7.00
C ASP A 171 18.09 -9.87 6.55
N GLY A 172 16.94 -9.86 7.24
CA GLY A 172 15.85 -8.91 6.99
C GLY A 172 14.49 -9.60 6.91
N ALA A 173 13.52 -8.87 6.36
CA ALA A 173 12.15 -9.34 6.20
C ALA A 173 11.93 -9.99 4.83
N VAL A 174 11.06 -11.00 4.82
CA VAL A 174 10.38 -11.46 3.62
C VAL A 174 9.08 -10.70 3.48
N ILE A 175 8.84 -10.08 2.33
CA ILE A 175 7.59 -9.38 2.04
C ILE A 175 6.79 -10.17 1.02
N MET A 176 5.54 -10.47 1.37
CA MET A 176 4.60 -11.25 0.59
C MET A 176 3.39 -10.41 0.19
N GLN A 177 2.80 -10.75 -0.95
CA GLN A 177 1.53 -10.20 -1.40
C GLN A 177 0.70 -11.35 -1.99
N GLY A 178 -0.41 -11.70 -1.32
CA GLY A 178 -1.17 -12.91 -1.64
C GLY A 178 -0.30 -14.16 -1.53
N SER A 179 -0.31 -14.98 -2.59
CA SER A 179 0.47 -16.21 -2.71
C SER A 179 1.91 -16.03 -3.20
N THR A 180 2.34 -14.79 -3.49
CA THR A 180 3.69 -14.49 -4.02
C THR A 180 4.60 -13.83 -2.98
N ILE A 181 5.82 -14.35 -2.86
CA ILE A 181 6.95 -13.71 -2.18
C ILE A 181 7.55 -12.67 -3.13
N LYS A 182 7.42 -11.38 -2.80
CA LYS A 182 7.92 -10.28 -3.63
C LYS A 182 9.43 -10.13 -3.49
N ALA A 183 9.93 -10.06 -2.27
CA ALA A 183 11.35 -9.91 -1.98
C ALA A 183 11.72 -10.52 -0.61
N ALA A 184 12.99 -10.82 -0.44
CA ALA A 184 13.62 -11.23 0.83
C ALA A 184 14.72 -10.22 1.23
N ALA A 185 15.26 -10.34 2.44
CA ALA A 185 16.25 -9.41 2.98
C ALA A 185 15.80 -7.93 2.93
N CYS A 186 14.50 -7.66 3.10
CA CYS A 186 13.95 -6.31 3.08
C CYS A 186 14.19 -5.62 4.43
N TYR A 187 14.49 -4.32 4.38
CA TYR A 187 14.62 -3.48 5.57
C TYR A 187 13.26 -2.91 5.98
N LEU A 188 12.92 -3.11 7.26
CA LEU A 188 11.68 -2.59 7.86
C LEU A 188 12.02 -1.54 8.93
N PRO A 189 11.14 -0.55 9.16
CA PRO A 189 11.33 0.43 10.22
C PRO A 189 11.24 -0.25 11.59
N LEU A 190 12.07 0.21 12.54
CA LEU A 190 12.04 -0.28 13.91
C LEU A 190 11.11 0.58 14.76
N SER A 191 10.25 -0.04 15.57
CA SER A 191 9.45 0.69 16.56
C SER A 191 10.34 1.21 17.70
N GLU A 192 10.08 2.45 18.09
CA GLU A 192 10.69 3.12 19.25
C GLU A 192 9.80 3.02 20.51
N SER A 193 8.70 2.24 20.44
CA SER A 193 7.73 2.15 21.52
C SER A 193 8.37 1.61 22.82
N PRO A 194 8.27 2.35 23.94
CA PRO A 194 8.82 1.90 25.22
C PRO A 194 8.04 0.73 25.83
N PHE A 195 6.87 0.40 25.27
CA PHE A 195 6.01 -0.69 25.72
C PHE A 195 6.47 -2.07 25.19
N ILE A 196 7.44 -2.10 24.28
CA ILE A 196 8.08 -3.33 23.80
C ILE A 196 9.06 -3.81 24.88
N SER A 197 8.90 -5.05 25.36
CA SER A 197 9.84 -5.63 26.34
C SER A 197 11.28 -5.53 25.83
N LYS A 198 12.19 -5.12 26.71
CA LYS A 198 13.63 -4.99 26.38
C LYS A 198 14.27 -6.32 25.96
N GLU A 199 13.67 -7.44 26.34
CA GLU A 199 14.07 -8.79 25.95
C GLU A 199 13.80 -9.09 24.46
N LEU A 200 13.03 -8.25 23.77
CA LEU A 200 12.69 -8.48 22.38
C LEU A 200 13.83 -8.00 21.46
N GLY A 201 14.24 -8.90 20.55
CA GLY A 201 15.27 -8.61 19.55
C GLY A 201 14.82 -7.63 18.45
N THR A 202 15.75 -7.33 17.54
CA THR A 202 15.55 -6.38 16.43
C THR A 202 14.42 -6.78 15.48
N ARG A 203 14.24 -8.08 15.20
CA ARG A 203 13.12 -8.57 14.35
C ARG A 203 11.73 -8.25 14.92
N HIS A 204 11.58 -8.31 16.24
CA HIS A 204 10.31 -7.94 16.90
C HIS A 204 10.07 -6.43 16.81
N ARG A 205 11.12 -5.62 16.98
CA ARG A 205 11.03 -4.16 16.79
C ARG A 205 10.68 -3.80 15.35
N ALA A 206 11.25 -4.50 14.38
CA ALA A 206 10.93 -4.35 12.96
C ALA A 206 9.47 -4.70 12.65
N ALA A 207 9.00 -5.84 13.17
CA ALA A 207 7.60 -6.28 13.03
C ALA A 207 6.61 -5.29 13.67
N MET A 208 6.97 -4.70 14.81
CA MET A 208 6.16 -3.67 15.45
C MET A 208 6.17 -2.38 14.62
N GLY A 209 7.34 -1.91 14.20
CA GLY A 209 7.47 -0.64 13.47
C GLY A 209 6.73 -0.66 12.13
N VAL A 210 6.81 -1.76 11.39
CA VAL A 210 6.03 -1.90 10.15
C VAL A 210 4.52 -1.93 10.41
N SER A 211 4.08 -2.56 11.51
CA SER A 211 2.66 -2.63 11.88
C SER A 211 2.07 -1.33 12.43
N GLU A 212 2.92 -0.36 12.77
CA GLU A 212 2.51 0.98 13.22
C GLU A 212 2.22 1.91 12.03
N VAL A 213 2.89 1.68 10.89
CA VAL A 213 2.79 2.54 9.70
C VAL A 213 2.03 1.87 8.55
N THR A 214 1.69 0.59 8.66
CA THR A 214 0.92 -0.16 7.66
C THR A 214 -0.13 -1.06 8.32
N ASP A 215 -1.11 -1.50 7.53
CA ASP A 215 -2.10 -2.53 7.90
C ASP A 215 -1.57 -3.97 7.70
N SER A 216 -0.27 -4.12 7.47
CA SER A 216 0.35 -5.43 7.24
C SER A 216 0.32 -6.32 8.48
N ILE A 217 0.41 -7.63 8.23
CA ILE A 217 0.56 -8.63 9.27
C ILE A 217 1.98 -9.17 9.20
N THR A 218 2.70 -9.14 10.31
CA THR A 218 4.06 -9.65 10.36
C THR A 218 4.17 -10.79 11.35
N VAL A 219 4.67 -11.93 10.89
CA VAL A 219 4.98 -13.11 11.71
C VAL A 219 6.47 -13.11 12.01
N VAL A 220 6.81 -13.33 13.28
CA VAL A 220 8.18 -13.34 13.79
C VAL A 220 8.45 -14.67 14.46
N VAL A 221 9.62 -15.26 14.19
CA VAL A 221 10.19 -16.36 14.97
C VAL A 221 11.42 -15.85 15.71
N SER A 222 11.44 -16.00 17.03
CA SER A 222 12.56 -15.60 17.87
C SER A 222 13.75 -16.56 17.69
N GLU A 223 14.92 -16.03 17.34
CA GLU A 223 16.17 -16.82 17.29
C GLU A 223 16.71 -17.19 18.67
N GLU A 224 16.28 -16.50 19.72
CA GLU A 224 16.73 -16.78 21.09
C GLU A 224 15.88 -17.87 21.74
N THR A 225 14.55 -17.76 21.58
CA THR A 225 13.58 -18.59 22.30
C THR A 225 12.86 -19.60 21.41
N GLY A 226 12.85 -19.41 20.09
CA GLY A 226 12.03 -20.19 19.16
C GLY A 226 10.53 -19.84 19.18
N GLN A 227 10.11 -18.89 20.03
CA GLN A 227 8.70 -18.49 20.13
C GLN A 227 8.24 -17.79 18.85
N ILE A 228 7.00 -18.09 18.45
CA ILE A 228 6.33 -17.47 17.32
C ILE A 228 5.47 -16.32 17.85
N SER A 229 5.60 -15.15 17.21
CA SER A 229 4.79 -13.98 17.50
C SER A 229 4.18 -13.41 16.21
N LEU A 230 3.12 -12.63 16.34
CA LEU A 230 2.46 -11.94 15.23
C LEU A 230 2.21 -10.49 15.61
N THR A 231 2.51 -9.55 14.72
CA THR A 231 2.15 -8.14 14.87
C THR A 231 1.09 -7.74 13.85
N LYS A 232 0.15 -6.92 14.31
CA LYS A 232 -0.86 -6.26 13.47
C LYS A 232 -1.38 -5.02 14.17
N ASN A 233 -1.65 -3.95 13.43
CA ASN A 233 -2.24 -2.70 13.95
C ASN A 233 -1.53 -2.19 15.23
N GLY A 234 -0.19 -2.18 15.22
CA GLY A 234 0.64 -1.76 16.36
C GLY A 234 0.53 -2.63 17.62
N LYS A 235 0.02 -3.87 17.53
CA LYS A 235 -0.07 -4.82 18.65
C LYS A 235 0.76 -6.06 18.39
N LEU A 236 1.47 -6.51 19.42
CA LEU A 236 2.25 -7.75 19.42
C LEU A 236 1.49 -8.87 20.14
N HIS A 237 1.19 -9.94 19.42
CA HIS A 237 0.66 -11.19 19.94
C HIS A 237 1.80 -12.20 20.08
N ARG A 238 2.12 -12.61 21.30
CA ARG A 238 3.29 -13.45 21.62
C ARG A 238 2.88 -14.91 21.90
N ASP A 239 3.86 -15.79 21.81
CA ASP A 239 3.78 -17.21 22.21
C ASP A 239 2.62 -17.95 21.54
N LEU A 240 2.56 -17.83 20.21
CA LEU A 240 1.51 -18.41 19.40
C LEU A 240 1.81 -19.87 19.07
N LYS A 241 0.84 -20.75 19.30
CA LYS A 241 0.88 -22.12 18.78
C LYS A 241 0.60 -22.12 17.27
N THR A 242 1.09 -23.14 16.57
CA THR A 242 0.92 -23.31 15.12
C THR A 242 -0.54 -23.16 14.66
N GLU A 243 -1.48 -23.81 15.36
CA GLU A 243 -2.91 -23.72 15.04
C GLU A 243 -3.45 -22.30 15.24
N GLN A 244 -3.09 -21.64 16.34
CA GLN A 244 -3.52 -20.27 16.62
C GLN A 244 -2.97 -19.28 15.58
N LEU A 245 -1.74 -19.48 15.12
CA LEU A 245 -1.16 -18.70 14.04
C LEU A 245 -1.93 -18.91 12.73
N LYS A 246 -2.21 -20.18 12.37
CA LYS A 246 -2.98 -20.52 11.16
C LYS A 246 -4.36 -19.87 11.20
N ASP A 247 -5.08 -20.01 12.31
CA ASP A 247 -6.42 -19.42 12.50
C ASP A 247 -6.40 -17.90 12.39
N MET A 248 -5.40 -17.25 13.01
CA MET A 248 -5.26 -15.80 12.92
C MET A 248 -4.91 -15.33 11.50
N LEU A 249 -4.08 -16.06 10.76
CA LEU A 249 -3.79 -15.73 9.37
C LEU A 249 -5.05 -15.90 8.49
N LEU A 250 -5.77 -17.01 8.64
CA LEU A 250 -7.02 -17.28 7.91
C LEU A 250 -8.08 -16.21 8.15
N ALA A 251 -8.30 -15.84 9.42
CA ALA A 251 -9.26 -14.80 9.78
C ALA A 251 -8.97 -13.46 9.07
N GLU A 252 -7.69 -13.15 8.86
CA GLU A 252 -7.25 -11.91 8.24
C GLU A 252 -7.37 -11.95 6.71
N PHE A 253 -7.23 -13.13 6.09
CA PHE A 253 -7.54 -13.31 4.68
C PHE A 253 -9.05 -13.23 4.41
N SER A 254 -9.89 -13.91 5.21
CA SER A 254 -11.35 -13.93 5.03
C SER A 254 -12.03 -12.58 5.33
N ALA A 255 -11.44 -11.73 6.17
CA ALA A 255 -11.92 -10.36 6.38
C ALA A 255 -11.86 -9.51 5.09
N ASN A 256 -10.95 -9.85 4.16
CA ASN A 256 -10.77 -9.15 2.89
C ASN A 256 -11.85 -9.53 1.84
N GLU A 257 -12.35 -10.77 1.87
CA GLU A 257 -13.41 -11.26 0.96
C GLU A 257 -14.78 -10.64 1.25
N LYS A 258 -15.14 -10.47 2.53
CA LYS A 258 -16.47 -9.94 2.92
C LYS A 258 -16.68 -8.48 2.48
N THR A 259 -15.62 -7.68 2.41
CA THR A 259 -15.66 -6.29 1.97
C THR A 259 -15.86 -6.17 0.46
N THR A 260 -15.31 -7.11 -0.32
CA THR A 260 -15.38 -7.08 -1.80
C THR A 260 -16.68 -7.71 -2.34
N SER A 261 -17.17 -8.77 -1.70
CA SER A 261 -18.37 -9.52 -2.15
C SER A 261 -19.70 -8.82 -1.85
N SER A 262 -19.81 -8.11 -0.72
CA SER A 262 -21.07 -7.49 -0.29
C SER A 262 -21.50 -6.26 -1.12
N SER A 263 -20.55 -5.60 -1.80
CA SER A 263 -20.82 -4.44 -2.67
C SER A 263 -21.37 -4.83 -4.04
N LEU A 264 -20.92 -5.95 -4.62
CA LEU A 264 -21.25 -6.34 -6.00
C LEU A 264 -22.52 -7.21 -6.12
N TRP A 265 -22.89 -7.98 -5.08
CA TRP A 265 -24.07 -8.84 -5.15
C TRP A 265 -25.39 -8.07 -4.98
N ASN A 266 -25.39 -6.97 -4.22
CA ASN A 266 -26.63 -6.22 -3.95
C ASN A 266 -27.18 -5.43 -5.15
N TRP A 267 -26.39 -5.21 -6.21
CA TRP A 267 -26.88 -4.54 -7.43
C TRP A 267 -27.57 -5.49 -8.41
N ARG A 268 -27.21 -6.79 -8.41
CA ARG A 268 -27.70 -7.75 -9.42
C ARG A 268 -29.02 -8.42 -9.05
N ARG A 269 -29.50 -8.26 -7.81
CA ARG A 269 -30.77 -8.85 -7.34
C ARG A 269 -31.99 -7.92 -7.47
N LYS A 270 -31.81 -6.67 -7.96
CA LYS A 270 -32.89 -5.67 -8.08
C LYS A 270 -33.43 -5.43 -9.50
N ARG A 271 -33.09 -6.29 -10.47
CA ARG A 271 -33.60 -6.20 -11.86
C ARG A 271 -34.46 -7.38 -12.35
N HIS A 272 -34.79 -8.32 -11.47
CA HIS A 272 -35.83 -9.31 -11.74
C HIS A 272 -36.73 -9.43 -10.52
N GLY A 273 -37.78 -8.62 -10.52
CA GLY A 273 -38.90 -8.57 -9.60
C GLY A 273 -39.96 -7.69 -10.22
#